data_AF-A0A1Q7CBJ5-F1
#
_entry.id   AF-A0A1Q7CBJ5-F1
#
_cell.length_a   1.000
_cell.length_b   1.000
_cell.length_c   1.000
_cell.angle_alpha   90.00
_cell.angle_beta   90.00
_cell.angle_gamma   90.00
#
_symmetry.space_group_name_H-M   'P 1'
#
loop_
_entity.id
_entity.type
_entity.pdbx_description
1 polymer ?
#
loop_
_entity_poly.entity_id
_entity_poly.type
_entity_poly.pdbx_seq_one_letter_code
_entity_poly.pdbx_strand_id
1 'polypeptide(L)'
;MIRPEDQDRRSSLRRLDDILETLEQMNLHDRTELADTLAERLILLGIERPHAIPIPQLIEKVWGMQQPYLITIVVERRRRRRRRVDPGAPPPEA
;
A
#
# COMPACT_ATOMS: atom_id res chain seq x y z
N MET A 1 10.25 14.00 -21.62
CA MET A 1 8.97 13.30 -21.89
C MET A 1 9.02 11.96 -21.18
N ILE A 2 8.15 11.74 -20.19
CA ILE A 2 8.04 10.44 -19.50
C ILE A 2 7.49 9.44 -20.52
N ARG A 3 8.14 8.28 -20.68
CA ARG A 3 7.66 7.24 -21.61
C ARG A 3 6.27 6.74 -21.17
N PRO A 4 5.34 6.44 -22.08
CA PRO A 4 3.98 6.01 -21.73
C PRO A 4 3.98 4.75 -20.84
N GLU A 5 4.95 3.85 -21.03
CA GLU A 5 5.17 2.66 -20.21
C GLU A 5 5.49 2.98 -18.73
N ASP A 6 6.14 4.13 -18.50
CA ASP A 6 6.50 4.58 -17.15
C ASP A 6 5.30 5.22 -16.44
N GLN A 7 4.41 5.86 -17.19
CA GLN A 7 3.14 6.38 -16.66
C GLN A 7 2.21 5.24 -16.23
N ASP A 8 2.11 4.16 -17.00
CA ASP A 8 1.30 3.00 -16.65
C ASP A 8 1.84 2.29 -15.40
N ARG A 9 3.16 2.06 -15.33
CA ARG A 9 3.82 1.50 -14.14
C ARG A 9 3.57 2.33 -12.89
N ARG A 10 3.68 3.65 -13.01
CA ARG A 10 3.49 4.57 -11.89
C ARG A 10 2.02 4.64 -11.43
N SER A 11 1.07 4.53 -12.38
CA SER A 11 -0.35 4.41 -12.09
C SER A 11 -0.67 3.11 -11.36
N SER A 12 -0.12 1.99 -11.84
CA SER A 12 -0.27 0.66 -11.26
C SER A 12 0.31 0.58 -9.84
N LEU A 13 1.52 1.11 -9.61
CA LEU A 13 2.05 1.15 -8.24
C LEU A 13 1.18 2.02 -7.33
N ARG A 14 0.68 3.17 -7.81
CA ARG A 14 -0.19 4.02 -7.00
C ARG A 14 -1.48 3.31 -6.59
N ARG A 15 -2.06 2.49 -7.47
CA ARG A 15 -3.23 1.66 -7.14
C ARG A 15 -2.90 0.59 -6.10
N LEU A 16 -1.77 -0.12 -6.26
CA LEU A 16 -1.30 -1.10 -5.28
C LEU A 16 -1.06 -0.48 -3.91
N ASP A 17 -0.51 0.74 -3.88
CA ASP A 17 -0.19 1.48 -2.67
C ASP A 17 -1.43 1.91 -1.88
N ASP A 18 -2.43 2.43 -2.57
CA ASP A 18 -3.73 2.80 -2.00
C ASP A 18 -4.47 1.59 -1.41
N ILE A 19 -4.41 0.45 -2.11
CA ILE A 19 -4.99 -0.82 -1.64
C ILE A 19 -4.23 -1.33 -0.40
N LEU A 20 -2.90 -1.27 -0.42
CA LEU A 20 -2.08 -1.70 0.71
C LEU A 20 -2.38 -0.84 1.95
N GLU A 21 -2.41 0.49 1.80
CA GLU A 21 -2.73 1.41 2.89
C GLU A 21 -4.11 1.11 3.50
N THR A 22 -5.11 0.86 2.66
CA THR A 22 -6.47 0.52 3.12
C THR A 22 -6.49 -0.80 3.90
N LEU A 23 -5.82 -1.84 3.40
CA LEU A 23 -5.73 -3.14 4.08
C LEU A 23 -4.95 -3.04 5.41
N GLU A 24 -3.86 -2.28 5.45
CA GLU A 24 -3.09 -2.03 6.67
C GLU A 24 -3.94 -1.30 7.73
N GLN A 25 -4.70 -0.28 7.33
CA GLN A 25 -5.64 0.41 8.22
C GLN A 25 -6.72 -0.53 8.76
N MET A 26 -7.31 -1.37 7.90
CA MET A 26 -8.28 -2.37 8.34
C MET A 26 -7.69 -3.34 9.35
N ASN A 27 -6.46 -3.82 9.10
CA ASN A 27 -5.75 -4.71 10.01
C ASN A 27 -5.43 -4.05 11.36
N LEU A 28 -5.01 -2.78 11.36
CA LEU A 28 -4.76 -2.01 12.59
C LEU A 28 -6.01 -1.80 13.44
N HIS A 29 -7.18 -1.74 12.80
CA HIS A 29 -8.47 -1.59 13.45
C HIS A 29 -9.20 -2.92 13.71
N ASP A 30 -8.52 -4.07 13.51
CA ASP A 30 -9.09 -5.42 13.65
C ASP A 30 -10.38 -5.64 12.82
N ARG A 31 -10.50 -4.95 11.69
CA ARG A 31 -11.65 -5.07 10.79
C ARG A 31 -11.48 -6.31 9.91
N THR A 32 -12.40 -7.26 10.08
CA THR A 32 -12.40 -8.51 9.31
C THR A 32 -13.26 -8.45 8.05
N GLU A 33 -14.16 -7.48 7.96
CA GLU A 33 -15.09 -7.35 6.83
C GLU A 33 -14.47 -6.54 5.69
N LEU A 34 -14.22 -7.22 4.57
CA LEU A 34 -13.74 -6.62 3.34
C LEU A 34 -14.90 -5.98 2.57
N ALA A 35 -14.81 -4.67 2.31
CA ALA A 35 -15.77 -3.97 1.48
C ALA A 35 -15.74 -4.51 0.04
N ASP A 36 -16.91 -4.66 -0.60
CA ASP A 36 -17.05 -5.16 -1.97
C ASP A 36 -16.21 -4.36 -2.97
N THR A 37 -16.18 -3.04 -2.81
CA THR A 37 -15.38 -2.15 -3.67
C THR A 37 -13.88 -2.44 -3.59
N LEU A 38 -13.36 -2.82 -2.42
CA LEU A 38 -11.97 -3.22 -2.25
C LEU A 38 -11.72 -4.62 -2.81
N ALA A 39 -12.67 -5.53 -2.62
CA ALA A 39 -12.64 -6.87 -3.19
C ALA A 39 -12.60 -6.84 -4.73
N GLU A 40 -13.44 -6.05 -5.38
CA GLU A 40 -13.43 -5.86 -6.84
C GLU A 40 -12.06 -5.39 -7.33
N ARG A 41 -11.45 -4.44 -6.62
CA ARG A 41 -10.10 -3.94 -6.96
C ARG A 41 -9.03 -5.02 -6.81
N LEU A 42 -9.11 -5.86 -5.78
CA LEU A 42 -8.20 -6.99 -5.59
C LEU A 42 -8.38 -8.05 -6.69
N ILE A 43 -9.62 -8.30 -7.14
CA ILE A 43 -9.90 -9.19 -8.27
C ILE A 43 -9.29 -8.65 -9.57
N LEU A 44 -9.40 -7.34 -9.83
CA LEU A 44 -8.77 -6.71 -10.99
C LEU A 44 -7.24 -6.81 -10.98
N LEU A 45 -6.63 -6.98 -9.80
CA LEU A 45 -5.20 -7.24 -9.64
C LEU A 45 -4.83 -8.73 -9.77
N GLY A 46 -5.81 -9.62 -9.92
CA GLY A 46 -5.61 -11.07 -10.03
C GLY A 46 -5.71 -11.84 -8.71
N ILE A 47 -6.25 -11.24 -7.64
CA ILE A 47 -6.51 -11.95 -6.38
C ILE A 47 -7.90 -12.57 -6.45
N GLU A 48 -7.96 -13.90 -6.56
CA GLU A 48 -9.20 -14.64 -6.60
C GLU A 48 -9.84 -14.76 -5.21
N ARG A 49 -11.16 -14.56 -5.14
CA ARG A 49 -11.98 -14.70 -3.92
C ARG A 49 -11.41 -13.94 -2.70
N PRO A 50 -11.22 -12.62 -2.80
CA PRO A 50 -10.57 -11.84 -1.73
C PRO A 50 -11.33 -11.87 -0.39
N HIS A 51 -12.65 -12.02 -0.38
CA HIS A 51 -13.44 -12.18 0.87
C HIS A 51 -13.14 -13.47 1.63
N ALA A 52 -12.57 -14.49 0.98
CA ALA A 52 -12.19 -15.74 1.63
C ALA A 52 -10.78 -15.68 2.25
N ILE A 53 -10.06 -14.56 2.07
CA ILE A 53 -8.66 -14.40 2.47
C ILE A 53 -8.62 -13.41 3.64
N PRO A 54 -7.97 -13.76 4.77
CA PRO A 54 -7.76 -12.82 5.86
C PRO A 54 -6.99 -11.57 5.43
N ILE A 55 -7.34 -10.41 5.99
CA ILE A 55 -6.68 -9.12 5.68
C ILE A 55 -5.14 -9.20 5.76
N PRO A 56 -4.50 -9.84 6.76
CA PRO A 56 -3.04 -9.99 6.78
C PRO A 56 -2.47 -10.67 5.53
N GLN A 57 -3.14 -11.72 5.04
CA GLN A 57 -2.69 -12.45 3.84
C GLN A 57 -2.93 -11.64 2.57
N LEU A 58 -3.96 -10.79 2.53
CA LEU A 58 -4.17 -9.85 1.43
C LEU A 58 -3.04 -8.80 1.39
N ILE A 59 -2.62 -8.28 2.54
CA ILE A 59 -1.47 -7.35 2.65
C ILE A 59 -0.22 -8.00 2.05
N GLU A 60 0.10 -9.24 2.41
CA GLU A 60 1.27 -9.95 1.89
C GLU A 60 1.20 -10.16 0.36
N LYS A 61 0.03 -10.55 -0.16
CA LYS A 61 -0.19 -10.73 -1.60
C LYS A 61 0.02 -9.42 -2.37
N VAL A 62 -0.60 -8.33 -1.90
CA VAL A 62 -0.46 -7.00 -2.53
C VAL A 62 0.98 -6.49 -2.42
N TRP A 63 1.65 -6.73 -1.29
CA TRP A 63 3.06 -6.37 -1.12
C TRP A 63 3.97 -7.14 -2.09
N GLY A 64 3.72 -8.43 -2.30
CA GLY A 64 4.41 -9.24 -3.31
C GLY A 64 4.25 -8.67 -4.73
N MET A 65 3.06 -8.18 -5.07
CA MET A 65 2.81 -7.50 -6.34
C MET A 65 3.53 -6.15 -6.48
N GLN A 66 3.81 -5.47 -5.35
CA GLN A 66 4.58 -4.22 -5.36
C GLN A 66 6.10 -4.42 -5.53
N GLN A 67 6.67 -5.53 -5.04
CA GLN A 67 8.12 -5.82 -5.09
C GLN A 67 8.80 -5.50 -6.44
N PRO A 68 8.28 -5.92 -7.62
CA PRO A 68 8.91 -5.62 -8.90
C PRO A 68 8.98 -4.12 -9.24
N TYR A 69 8.07 -3.31 -8.70
CA TYR A 69 8.04 -1.85 -8.89
C TYR A 69 8.88 -1.09 -7.84
N LEU A 70 9.10 -1.72 -6.68
CA LEU A 70 9.80 -1.16 -5.53
C LEU A 70 11.32 -1.09 -5.71
N ILE A 71 11.93 -1.97 -6.50
CA ILE A 71 13.38 -1.86 -6.82
C ILE A 71 13.72 -0.48 -7.40
N THR A 72 12.77 0.13 -8.12
CA THR A 72 12.89 1.48 -8.66
C THR A 72 12.45 2.58 -7.68
N ILE A 73 11.51 2.30 -6.77
CA ILE A 73 10.76 3.33 -6.00
C ILE A 73 11.09 3.35 -4.49
N VAL A 74 11.65 2.29 -3.90
CA VAL A 74 12.11 2.25 -2.50
C VAL A 74 13.15 3.32 -2.21
N VAL A 75 14.01 3.63 -3.19
CA VAL A 75 14.99 4.73 -3.09
C VAL A 75 14.28 6.07 -2.84
N GLU A 76 13.13 6.31 -3.47
CA GLU A 76 12.40 7.58 -3.33
C GLU A 76 11.51 7.64 -2.09
N ARG A 77 10.80 6.55 -1.73
CA ARG A 77 9.86 6.56 -0.61
C ARG A 77 10.53 6.53 0.76
N ARG A 78 11.68 5.83 0.90
CA ARG A 78 12.47 5.82 2.15
C ARG A 78 13.05 7.21 2.47
N ARG A 79 13.34 8.02 1.44
CA ARG A 79 13.68 9.45 1.58
C ARG A 79 12.50 10.30 2.08
N ARG A 80 11.26 10.01 1.67
CA ARG A 80 10.07 10.80 2.08
C ARG A 80 9.53 10.44 3.46
N ARG A 81 9.53 9.16 3.87
CA ARG A 81 9.08 8.77 5.22
C ARG A 81 9.99 9.29 6.34
N ARG A 82 11.30 9.47 6.11
CA ARG A 82 12.19 10.12 7.09
C ARG A 82 11.93 11.62 7.28
N ARG A 83 11.17 12.27 6.38
CA ARG A 83 10.95 13.71 6.39
C ARG A 83 9.54 14.12 6.85
N ARG A 84 8.68 13.14 7.16
CA ARG A 84 7.32 13.32 7.70
C ARG A 84 7.18 12.65 9.08
N VAL A 85 8.24 12.72 9.87
CA VAL A 85 8.12 12.65 11.33
C VAL A 85 8.29 14.11 11.77
N ASP A 86 7.20 14.75 12.14
CA ASP A 86 7.14 16.16 12.57
C ASP A 86 6.02 16.22 13.62
N PRO A 87 5.85 17.31 14.38
CA PRO A 87 6.72 17.95 15.36
C PRO A 87 6.00 17.96 16.74
N GLY A 88 6.56 17.40 17.81
CA GLY A 88 5.78 17.36 19.06
C GLY A 88 6.39 16.70 20.28
N ALA A 89 7.72 16.64 20.37
CA ALA A 89 8.34 16.26 21.64
C ALA A 89 8.35 17.52 22.55
N PRO A 90 7.67 17.53 23.71
CA PRO A 90 7.88 18.59 24.69
C PRO A 90 9.35 18.53 25.16
N PRO A 91 9.98 19.68 25.44
CA PRO A 91 11.32 19.66 26.02
C PRO A 91 11.26 18.94 27.38
N PRO A 92 12.30 18.18 27.75
CA PRO A 92 12.43 17.75 29.13
C PRO A 92 12.65 19.00 30.00
N GLU A 93 11.72 19.26 30.92
CA GLU A 93 11.94 20.19 32.03
C GLU A 93 13.17 19.71 32.83
N ALA A 94 14.17 20.58 32.91
CA ALA A 94 15.29 20.50 33.84
C ALA A 94 15.67 21.93 34.26
#